data_AF-A0A1A0H716-F1
#
_entry.id   AF-A0A1A0H716-F1
#
_cell.length_a   1.000
_cell.length_b   1.000
_cell.length_c   1.000
_cell.angle_alpha   90.00
_cell.angle_beta   90.00
_cell.angle_gamma   90.00
#
_symmetry.space_group_name_H-M   'P 1'
#
loop_
_entity.id
_entity.type
_entity.pdbx_description
1 polymer ?
#
loop_
_entity_poly.entity_id
_entity_poly.type
_entity_poly.pdbx_seq_one_letter_code
_entity_poly.pdbx_strand_id
1 'polypeptide(L)'
;MIELRHKVENERISDPFSYKQYRQLMLYALQNGLQNHPQVWRTRMEYEVLSAEDLINWESAIDSNLSGCQASDEKSTMYNLIATEYPTMQNVLKSLDYLNPTMAQLQQCYAKHKDNFVYSQVIFDRLLASLCADEDWLAIRALYESRLKVPHRQIQDTYDSFSSFVSEHYPQEYTLIMRTASKLLRATERSQRYYEILEQAISDDPNSPEPWIRYMTQLHQYSNGESPYPAFLAVFYRSLFAGSLCKMGDSQWTDVWLVALQFLSKPQMHHSLERKRIATSFVKCYPKFPRAYSELACSLSTEKEVHSLRNHV
;
A
#
# COMPACT_ATOMS: atom_id res chain seq x y z
N MET A 1 16.32 9.04 28.18
CA MET A 1 15.13 9.23 27.31
C MET A 1 15.16 10.54 26.54
N ILE A 2 15.27 11.70 27.20
CA ILE A 2 15.44 13.02 26.54
C ILE A 2 16.67 13.02 25.62
N GLU A 3 17.78 12.37 26.02
CA GLU A 3 19.01 12.29 25.22
C GLU A 3 18.87 11.55 23.88
N LEU A 4 18.18 10.40 23.80
CA LEU A 4 18.04 9.67 22.53
C LEU A 4 17.13 10.45 21.57
N ARG A 5 16.03 11.01 22.06
CA ARG A 5 15.13 11.83 21.25
C ARG A 5 15.83 13.10 20.75
N HIS A 6 16.53 13.81 21.63
CA HIS A 6 17.30 15.00 21.29
C HIS A 6 18.48 14.69 20.36
N LYS A 7 19.14 13.54 20.51
CA LYS A 7 20.21 13.10 19.61
C LYS A 7 19.68 12.74 18.22
N VAL A 8 18.57 11.99 18.16
CA VAL A 8 17.89 11.70 16.88
C VAL A 8 17.44 13.00 16.21
N GLU A 9 16.79 13.90 16.93
CA GLU A 9 16.27 15.16 16.36
C GLU A 9 17.39 16.10 15.90
N ASN A 10 18.53 16.17 16.61
CA ASN A 10 19.68 16.99 16.22
C ASN A 10 20.55 16.38 15.12
N GLU A 11 20.57 15.04 15.01
CA GLU A 11 21.33 14.32 13.98
C GLU A 11 20.46 13.95 12.77
N ARG A 12 19.14 14.28 12.79
CA ARG A 12 18.20 14.00 11.70
C ARG A 12 18.53 14.88 10.50
N ILE A 13 19.18 14.29 9.51
CA ILE A 13 19.33 14.90 8.19
C ILE A 13 18.17 14.39 7.33
N SER A 14 17.49 15.28 6.62
CA SER A 14 16.40 14.95 5.69
C SER A 14 16.87 14.18 4.43
N ASP A 15 18.09 13.65 4.43
CA ASP A 15 18.70 12.90 3.34
C ASP A 15 18.64 11.39 3.66
N PRO A 16 17.80 10.61 2.96
CA PRO A 16 17.64 9.17 3.18
C PRO A 16 18.88 8.35 2.78
N PHE A 17 19.92 8.98 2.21
CA PHE A 17 21.18 8.33 1.83
C PHE A 17 22.35 8.68 2.74
N SER A 18 22.13 9.47 3.80
CA SER A 18 23.20 9.81 4.75
C SER A 18 23.50 8.68 5.76
N TYR A 19 24.12 7.60 5.27
CA TYR A 19 24.41 6.39 6.05
C TYR A 19 25.39 6.61 7.22
N LYS A 20 26.17 7.70 7.22
CA LYS A 20 27.17 7.96 8.27
C LYS A 20 26.50 8.30 9.61
N GLN A 21 25.55 9.25 9.65
CA GLN A 21 24.83 9.55 10.89
C GLN A 21 23.96 8.38 11.31
N TYR A 22 23.30 7.72 10.35
CA TYR A 22 22.52 6.51 10.63
C TYR A 22 23.36 5.45 11.37
N ARG A 23 24.55 5.12 10.88
CA ARG A 23 25.47 4.18 11.54
C ARG A 23 25.91 4.65 12.93
N GLN A 24 26.18 5.94 13.10
CA GLN A 24 26.54 6.51 14.41
C GLN A 24 25.40 6.35 15.42
N LEU A 25 24.16 6.61 15.01
CA LEU A 25 22.97 6.43 15.83
C LEU A 25 22.76 4.95 16.20
N MET A 26 22.88 4.04 15.24
CA MET A 26 22.74 2.59 15.50
C MET A 26 23.83 2.07 16.45
N LEU A 27 25.08 2.53 16.29
CA LEU A 27 26.18 2.20 17.22
C LEU A 27 25.91 2.74 18.62
N TYR A 28 25.42 3.97 18.74
CA TYR A 28 25.04 4.54 20.03
C TYR A 28 23.90 3.75 20.68
N ALA A 29 22.85 3.39 19.93
CA ALA A 29 21.76 2.57 20.44
C ALA A 29 22.25 1.19 20.91
N LEU A 30 23.15 0.55 20.16
CA LEU A 30 23.80 -0.71 20.53
C LEU A 30 24.60 -0.58 21.84
N GLN A 31 25.48 0.42 21.94
CA GLN A 31 26.34 0.64 23.11
C GLN A 31 25.57 0.95 24.39
N ASN A 32 24.36 1.50 24.28
CA ASN A 32 23.53 1.89 25.41
C ASN A 32 22.33 0.95 25.65
N GLY A 33 22.24 -0.19 24.94
CA GLY A 33 21.14 -1.14 25.10
C GLY A 33 19.76 -0.62 24.64
N LEU A 34 19.73 0.37 23.76
CA LEU A 34 18.50 1.04 23.29
C LEU A 34 18.00 0.52 21.93
N GLN A 35 18.51 -0.61 21.45
CA GLN A 35 18.20 -1.17 20.12
C GLN A 35 16.69 -1.43 19.93
N ASN A 36 15.99 -1.82 21.00
CA ASN A 36 14.56 -2.10 21.00
C ASN A 36 13.72 -0.88 21.40
N HIS A 37 14.22 0.34 21.20
CA HIS A 37 13.45 1.55 21.46
C HIS A 37 12.64 1.96 20.21
N PRO A 38 11.36 2.38 20.32
CA PRO A 38 10.51 2.72 19.16
C PRO A 38 11.12 3.74 18.19
N GLN A 39 11.82 4.75 18.74
CA GLN A 39 12.50 5.76 17.92
C GLN A 39 13.63 5.19 17.06
N VAL A 40 14.33 4.15 17.53
CA VAL A 40 15.39 3.48 16.75
C VAL A 40 14.76 2.80 15.55
N TRP A 41 13.66 2.06 15.75
CA TRP A 41 12.92 1.43 14.66
C TRP A 41 12.36 2.41 13.64
N ARG A 42 11.82 3.55 14.11
CA ARG A 42 11.40 4.64 13.23
C ARG A 42 12.55 5.12 12.34
N THR A 43 13.72 5.35 12.91
CA THR A 43 14.90 5.74 12.12
C THR A 43 15.36 4.60 11.21
N ARG A 44 15.35 3.33 11.65
CA ARG A 44 15.67 2.19 10.78
C ARG A 44 14.80 2.20 9.53
N MET A 45 13.49 2.43 9.64
CA MET A 45 12.59 2.50 8.47
C MET A 45 12.96 3.60 7.47
N GLU A 46 13.57 4.70 7.93
CA GLU A 46 14.01 5.79 7.05
C GLU A 46 15.19 5.37 6.15
N TYR A 47 16.02 4.41 6.57
CA TYR A 47 17.26 4.01 5.89
C TYR A 47 17.28 2.55 5.41
N GLU A 48 16.51 1.69 6.03
CA GLU A 48 16.43 0.25 5.80
C GLU A 48 15.02 -0.15 5.40
N VAL A 49 14.93 -1.32 4.77
CA VAL A 49 13.67 -2.00 4.51
C VAL A 49 13.42 -2.96 5.67
N LEU A 50 12.28 -2.78 6.34
CA LEU A 50 11.89 -3.62 7.48
C LEU A 50 11.16 -4.87 6.99
N SER A 51 11.60 -6.04 7.46
CA SER A 51 10.89 -7.31 7.25
C SER A 51 9.61 -7.40 8.08
N ALA A 52 8.76 -8.40 7.82
CA ALA A 52 7.58 -8.64 8.65
C ALA A 52 7.96 -8.90 10.13
N GLU A 53 9.08 -9.58 10.37
CA GLU A 53 9.61 -9.81 11.72
C GLU A 53 10.08 -8.51 12.38
N ASP A 54 10.77 -7.64 11.64
CA ASP A 54 11.15 -6.30 12.12
C ASP A 54 9.93 -5.48 12.55
N LEU A 55 8.82 -5.56 11.81
CA LEU A 55 7.59 -4.85 12.17
C LEU A 55 6.95 -5.40 13.46
N ILE A 56 6.99 -6.72 13.67
CA ILE A 56 6.53 -7.37 14.92
C ILE A 56 7.43 -6.93 16.09
N ASN A 57 8.75 -6.86 15.86
CA ASN A 57 9.71 -6.42 16.86
C ASN A 57 9.55 -4.94 17.20
N TRP A 58 9.23 -4.08 16.21
CA TRP A 58 8.91 -2.67 16.45
C TRP A 58 7.63 -2.52 17.27
N GLU A 59 6.58 -3.27 16.94
CA GLU A 59 5.35 -3.26 17.74
C GLU A 59 5.60 -3.70 19.19
N SER A 60 6.35 -4.78 19.37
CA SER A 60 6.74 -5.30 20.70
C SER A 60 7.61 -4.30 21.48
N ALA A 61 8.47 -3.56 20.78
CA ALA A 61 9.25 -2.47 21.35
C ALA A 61 8.36 -1.33 21.85
N ILE A 62 7.28 -0.98 21.15
CA ILE A 62 6.32 0.01 21.61
C ILE A 62 5.64 -0.47 22.89
N ASP A 63 5.14 -1.70 22.89
CA ASP A 63 4.43 -2.27 24.04
C ASP A 63 5.32 -2.42 25.28
N SER A 64 6.63 -2.61 25.09
CA SER A 64 7.59 -2.76 26.19
C SER A 64 8.08 -1.43 26.76
N ASN A 65 8.05 -0.33 25.99
CA ASN A 65 8.62 0.96 26.38
C ASN A 65 7.58 2.04 26.69
N LEU A 66 6.36 1.91 26.16
CA LEU A 66 5.29 2.90 26.28
C LEU A 66 4.03 2.26 26.87
N SER A 67 3.12 3.07 27.41
CA SER A 67 1.84 2.59 27.96
C SER A 67 0.70 3.58 27.71
N GLY A 68 -0.53 3.08 27.78
CA GLY A 68 -1.75 3.89 27.62
C GLY A 68 -1.79 4.64 26.28
N CYS A 69 -2.16 5.93 26.32
CA CYS A 69 -2.28 6.76 25.12
C CYS A 69 -0.96 6.89 24.36
N GLN A 70 0.19 6.93 25.04
CA GLN A 70 1.49 7.06 24.37
C GLN A 70 1.80 5.84 23.48
N ALA A 71 1.48 4.64 23.95
CA ALA A 71 1.63 3.44 23.14
C ALA A 71 0.68 3.45 21.94
N SER A 72 -0.57 3.87 22.15
CA SER A 72 -1.57 4.00 21.08
C SER A 72 -1.15 5.00 20.00
N ASP A 73 -0.68 6.19 20.40
CA ASP A 73 -0.25 7.24 19.48
C ASP A 73 0.98 6.81 18.66
N GLU A 74 1.92 6.13 19.31
CA GLU A 74 3.11 5.60 18.65
C GLU A 74 2.77 4.47 17.67
N LYS A 75 1.86 3.55 18.04
CA LYS A 75 1.34 2.51 17.12
C LYS A 75 0.59 3.13 15.94
N SER A 76 -0.24 4.14 16.17
CA SER A 76 -0.95 4.87 15.11
C SER A 76 0.04 5.50 14.12
N THR A 77 1.08 6.15 14.65
CA THR A 77 2.17 6.72 13.83
C THR A 77 2.91 5.64 13.05
N MET A 78 3.28 4.54 13.71
CA MET A 78 3.97 3.40 13.10
C MET A 78 3.17 2.81 11.94
N TYR A 79 1.90 2.43 12.14
CA TYR A 79 1.11 1.83 11.07
C TYR A 79 0.82 2.79 9.92
N ASN A 80 0.65 4.08 10.21
CA ASN A 80 0.48 5.07 9.16
C ASN A 80 1.76 5.22 8.30
N LEU A 81 2.94 5.19 8.92
CA LEU A 81 4.21 5.16 8.19
C LEU A 81 4.34 3.90 7.33
N ILE A 82 4.06 2.73 7.90
CA ILE A 82 4.11 1.44 7.19
C ILE A 82 3.14 1.42 6.00
N ALA A 83 1.90 1.87 6.19
CA ALA A 83 0.90 1.94 5.13
C ALA A 83 1.28 2.96 4.04
N THR A 84 2.08 3.98 4.37
CA THR A 84 2.57 4.96 3.40
C THR A 84 3.74 4.41 2.58
N GLU A 85 4.66 3.68 3.19
CA GLU A 85 5.81 3.09 2.50
C GLU A 85 5.40 1.85 1.69
N TYR A 86 4.61 0.97 2.29
CA TYR A 86 4.13 -0.30 1.74
C TYR A 86 2.60 -0.37 1.82
N PRO A 87 1.87 0.27 0.88
CA PRO A 87 0.40 0.34 0.87
C PRO A 87 -0.25 -0.99 0.42
N THR A 88 0.12 -2.09 1.08
CA THR A 88 -0.66 -3.33 1.03
C THR A 88 -1.98 -3.12 1.76
N MET A 89 -3.00 -3.86 1.38
CA MET A 89 -4.32 -3.72 2.00
C MET A 89 -4.29 -4.07 3.49
N GLN A 90 -3.47 -5.04 3.89
CA GLN A 90 -3.26 -5.38 5.29
C GLN A 90 -2.70 -4.17 6.08
N ASN A 91 -1.67 -3.50 5.57
CA ASN A 91 -1.06 -2.35 6.25
C ASN A 91 -2.02 -1.16 6.29
N VAL A 92 -2.75 -0.92 5.20
CA VAL A 92 -3.76 0.16 5.13
C VAL A 92 -4.88 -0.09 6.14
N LEU A 93 -5.44 -1.29 6.20
CA LEU A 93 -6.49 -1.63 7.16
C LEU A 93 -6.01 -1.51 8.60
N LYS A 94 -4.80 -2.02 8.90
CA LYS A 94 -4.21 -1.90 10.23
C LYS A 94 -3.98 -0.43 10.62
N SER A 95 -3.57 0.43 9.68
CA SER A 95 -3.49 1.87 9.91
C SER A 95 -4.85 2.49 10.22
N LEU A 96 -5.89 2.13 9.46
CA LEU A 96 -7.25 2.64 9.70
C LEU A 96 -7.80 2.23 11.07
N ASP A 97 -7.46 1.04 11.58
CA ASP A 97 -7.89 0.58 12.91
C ASP A 97 -7.38 1.48 14.05
N TYR A 98 -6.26 2.17 13.84
CA TYR A 98 -5.64 3.08 14.83
C TYR A 98 -5.89 4.57 14.55
N LEU A 99 -6.45 4.92 13.39
CA LEU A 99 -6.69 6.31 13.00
C LEU A 99 -8.11 6.81 13.30
N ASN A 100 -9.06 5.93 13.62
CA ASN A 100 -10.49 6.27 13.73
C ASN A 100 -10.93 7.16 12.55
N PRO A 101 -10.90 6.63 11.31
CA PRO A 101 -10.95 7.43 10.11
C PRO A 101 -12.31 8.14 9.98
N THR A 102 -12.25 9.39 9.56
CA THR A 102 -13.42 10.15 9.11
C THR A 102 -14.02 9.55 7.84
N MET A 103 -15.29 9.84 7.56
CA MET A 103 -15.96 9.42 6.32
C MET A 103 -15.16 9.81 5.06
N ALA A 104 -14.65 11.03 5.00
CA ALA A 104 -13.85 11.51 3.88
C ALA A 104 -12.55 10.70 3.68
N GLN A 105 -11.90 10.30 4.77
CA GLN A 105 -10.71 9.45 4.71
C GLN A 105 -11.05 8.03 4.24
N LEU A 106 -12.18 7.46 4.67
CA LEU A 106 -12.66 6.17 4.18
C LEU A 106 -13.00 6.22 2.68
N GLN A 107 -13.68 7.28 2.23
CA GLN A 107 -13.98 7.50 0.81
C GLN A 107 -12.71 7.62 -0.03
N GLN A 108 -11.73 8.40 0.42
CA GLN A 108 -10.45 8.54 -0.26
C GLN A 108 -9.69 7.21 -0.31
N CYS A 109 -9.69 6.47 0.80
CA CYS A 109 -9.07 5.16 0.89
C CYS A 109 -9.74 4.15 -0.06
N TYR A 110 -11.07 4.11 -0.08
CA TYR A 110 -11.82 3.28 -1.02
C TYR A 110 -11.53 3.67 -2.46
N ALA A 111 -11.56 4.96 -2.81
CA ALA A 111 -11.26 5.42 -4.16
C ALA A 111 -9.86 4.99 -4.65
N LYS A 112 -8.88 4.97 -3.74
CA LYS A 112 -7.51 4.52 -4.00
C LYS A 112 -7.36 3.02 -4.16
N HIS A 113 -8.17 2.22 -3.46
CA HIS A 113 -7.96 0.79 -3.31
C HIS A 113 -9.09 -0.09 -3.86
N LYS A 114 -10.18 0.49 -4.38
CA LYS A 114 -11.36 -0.23 -4.89
C LYS A 114 -11.02 -1.27 -5.97
N ASP A 115 -9.99 -1.02 -6.77
CA ASP A 115 -9.56 -1.89 -7.88
C ASP A 115 -8.67 -3.06 -7.39
N ASN A 116 -8.40 -3.16 -6.08
CA ASN A 116 -7.74 -4.33 -5.51
C ASN A 116 -8.70 -5.53 -5.50
N PHE A 117 -8.52 -6.45 -6.43
CA PHE A 117 -9.42 -7.58 -6.65
C PHE A 117 -9.70 -8.43 -5.40
N VAL A 118 -8.69 -8.67 -4.56
CA VAL A 118 -8.78 -9.63 -3.44
C VAL A 118 -9.28 -9.00 -2.15
N TYR A 119 -8.81 -7.79 -1.84
CA TYR A 119 -8.93 -7.23 -0.49
C TYR A 119 -9.75 -5.93 -0.42
N SER A 120 -10.17 -5.36 -1.55
CA SER A 120 -10.93 -4.10 -1.55
C SER A 120 -12.29 -4.20 -0.85
N GLN A 121 -12.83 -5.41 -0.68
CA GLN A 121 -14.13 -5.63 -0.03
C GLN A 121 -14.17 -5.09 1.40
N VAL A 122 -13.10 -5.27 2.17
CA VAL A 122 -13.07 -4.85 3.58
C VAL A 122 -13.21 -3.32 3.72
N ILE A 123 -12.62 -2.54 2.80
CA ILE A 123 -12.77 -1.08 2.82
C ILE A 123 -14.17 -0.68 2.36
N PHE A 124 -14.73 -1.39 1.37
CA PHE A 124 -16.11 -1.20 0.94
C PHE A 124 -17.09 -1.43 2.10
N ASP A 125 -16.95 -2.54 2.85
CA ASP A 125 -17.82 -2.87 3.96
C ASP A 125 -17.74 -1.82 5.08
N ARG A 126 -16.54 -1.28 5.37
CA ARG A 126 -16.36 -0.18 6.34
C ARG A 126 -17.06 1.10 5.90
N LEU A 127 -16.89 1.49 4.64
CA LEU A 127 -17.54 2.67 4.09
C LEU A 127 -19.06 2.51 4.07
N LEU A 128 -19.55 1.34 3.67
CA LEU A 128 -20.97 0.98 3.70
C LEU A 128 -21.53 1.07 5.13
N ALA A 129 -20.84 0.49 6.12
CA ALA A 129 -21.28 0.54 7.51
C ALA A 129 -21.37 1.98 8.04
N SER A 130 -20.41 2.84 7.70
CA SER A 130 -20.48 4.26 8.05
C SER A 130 -21.68 4.96 7.40
N LEU A 131 -21.96 4.70 6.12
CA LEU A 131 -23.13 5.30 5.45
C LEU A 131 -24.46 4.77 5.99
N CYS A 132 -24.51 3.49 6.39
CA CYS A 132 -25.68 2.90 7.04
C CYS A 132 -25.96 3.56 8.40
N ALA A 133 -24.91 3.88 9.17
CA ALA A 133 -25.07 4.60 10.44
C ALA A 133 -25.61 6.02 10.25
N ASP A 134 -25.29 6.66 9.11
CA ASP A 134 -25.79 7.98 8.73
C ASP A 134 -27.14 7.94 7.99
N GLU A 135 -27.69 6.74 7.73
CA GLU A 135 -28.93 6.51 6.95
C GLU A 135 -28.94 7.16 5.55
N ASP A 136 -27.77 7.31 4.91
CA ASP A 136 -27.66 7.92 3.57
C ASP A 136 -27.94 6.89 2.46
N TRP A 137 -29.23 6.57 2.26
CA TRP A 137 -29.68 5.55 1.31
C TRP A 137 -29.25 5.83 -0.13
N LEU A 138 -29.20 7.10 -0.53
CA LEU A 138 -28.78 7.49 -1.88
C LEU A 138 -27.29 7.24 -2.08
N ALA A 139 -26.45 7.59 -1.10
CA ALA A 139 -25.01 7.29 -1.16
C ALA A 139 -24.75 5.79 -1.11
N ILE A 140 -25.49 5.02 -0.29
CA ILE A 140 -25.38 3.56 -0.23
C ILE A 140 -25.69 2.93 -1.57
N ARG A 141 -26.80 3.33 -2.21
CA ARG A 141 -27.16 2.87 -3.56
C ARG A 141 -26.05 3.16 -4.57
N ALA A 142 -25.57 4.41 -4.61
CA ALA A 142 -24.50 4.81 -5.52
C ALA A 142 -23.21 4.03 -5.28
N LEU A 143 -22.88 3.74 -4.01
CA LEU A 143 -21.72 2.94 -3.63
C LEU A 143 -21.83 1.51 -4.17
N TYR A 144 -22.95 0.82 -3.96
CA TYR A 144 -23.19 -0.51 -4.53
C TYR A 144 -23.14 -0.53 -6.05
N GLU A 145 -23.83 0.41 -6.72
CA GLU A 145 -23.82 0.51 -8.18
C GLU A 145 -22.41 0.76 -8.74
N SER A 146 -21.58 1.53 -8.01
CA SER A 146 -20.17 1.75 -8.37
C SER A 146 -19.34 0.50 -8.16
N ARG A 147 -19.59 -0.26 -7.09
CA ARG A 147 -18.86 -1.47 -6.72
C ARG A 147 -19.08 -2.59 -7.71
N LEU A 148 -20.32 -2.77 -8.19
CA LEU A 148 -20.68 -3.76 -9.20
C LEU A 148 -20.01 -3.52 -10.58
N LYS A 149 -19.42 -2.33 -10.81
CA LYS A 149 -18.66 -2.00 -12.03
C LYS A 149 -17.18 -2.38 -11.95
N VAL A 150 -16.70 -2.75 -10.76
CA VAL A 150 -15.28 -3.03 -10.51
C VAL A 150 -15.12 -4.53 -10.24
N PRO A 151 -14.23 -5.24 -10.95
CA PRO A 151 -13.95 -6.64 -10.65
C PRO A 151 -13.43 -6.83 -9.22
N HIS A 152 -14.07 -7.71 -8.46
CA HIS A 152 -13.63 -8.09 -7.12
C HIS A 152 -14.12 -9.50 -6.78
N ARG A 153 -13.42 -10.16 -5.85
CA ARG A 153 -13.66 -11.57 -5.52
C ARG A 153 -15.08 -11.85 -5.02
N GLN A 154 -15.70 -10.92 -4.29
CA GLN A 154 -17.01 -11.07 -3.65
C GLN A 154 -18.16 -10.41 -4.45
N ILE A 155 -18.08 -10.40 -5.78
CA ILE A 155 -19.07 -9.67 -6.60
C ILE A 155 -20.51 -10.20 -6.44
N GLN A 156 -20.67 -11.52 -6.26
CA GLN A 156 -21.99 -12.13 -6.06
C GLN A 156 -22.56 -11.74 -4.70
N ASP A 157 -21.76 -11.86 -3.64
CA ASP A 157 -22.17 -11.45 -2.30
C ASP A 157 -22.57 -9.96 -2.26
N THR A 158 -21.83 -9.12 -2.99
CA THR A 158 -22.16 -7.69 -3.15
C THR A 158 -23.48 -7.49 -3.89
N TYR A 159 -23.75 -8.28 -4.94
CA TYR A 159 -25.01 -8.21 -5.68
C TYR A 159 -26.21 -8.65 -4.82
N ASP A 160 -26.05 -9.73 -4.05
CA ASP A 160 -27.09 -10.24 -3.16
C ASP A 160 -27.38 -9.28 -2.00
N SER A 161 -26.32 -8.69 -1.42
CA SER A 161 -26.44 -7.63 -0.42
C SER A 161 -27.15 -6.40 -1.00
N PHE A 162 -26.80 -6.00 -2.22
CA PHE A 162 -27.47 -4.89 -2.89
C PHE A 162 -28.95 -5.19 -3.18
N SER A 163 -29.28 -6.41 -3.59
CA SER A 163 -30.66 -6.85 -3.79
C SER A 163 -31.49 -6.72 -2.52
N SER A 164 -30.95 -7.16 -1.39
CA SER A 164 -31.59 -7.07 -0.08
C SER A 164 -31.85 -5.60 0.29
N PHE A 165 -30.82 -4.75 0.16
CA PHE A 165 -30.91 -3.32 0.38
C PHE A 165 -32.00 -2.64 -0.48
N VAL A 166 -32.05 -2.93 -1.78
CA VAL A 166 -33.04 -2.35 -2.69
C VAL A 166 -34.45 -2.83 -2.35
N SER A 167 -34.61 -4.09 -1.95
CA SER A 167 -35.93 -4.63 -1.57
C SER A 167 -36.50 -3.94 -0.32
N GLU A 168 -35.63 -3.55 0.61
CA GLU A 168 -36.00 -2.89 1.86
C GLU A 168 -36.28 -1.40 1.66
N HIS A 169 -35.37 -0.68 0.98
CA HIS A 169 -35.42 0.79 0.91
C HIS A 169 -36.02 1.35 -0.38
N TYR A 170 -36.08 0.56 -1.46
CA TYR A 170 -36.60 0.98 -2.78
C TYR A 170 -37.58 -0.05 -3.40
N PRO A 171 -38.60 -0.55 -2.65
CA PRO A 171 -39.45 -1.65 -3.12
C PRO A 171 -40.22 -1.33 -4.41
N GLN A 172 -40.59 -0.06 -4.62
CA GLN A 172 -41.33 0.39 -5.81
C GLN A 172 -40.46 0.37 -7.09
N GLU A 173 -39.15 0.58 -6.94
CA GLU A 173 -38.20 0.63 -8.06
C GLU A 173 -37.39 -0.66 -8.21
N TYR A 174 -37.61 -1.65 -7.33
CA TYR A 174 -36.79 -2.86 -7.21
C TYR A 174 -36.49 -3.52 -8.56
N THR A 175 -37.52 -3.81 -9.35
CA THR A 175 -37.36 -4.49 -10.66
C THR A 175 -36.49 -3.67 -11.63
N LEU A 176 -36.63 -2.34 -11.63
CA LEU A 176 -35.88 -1.46 -12.51
C LEU A 176 -34.40 -1.38 -12.09
N ILE A 177 -34.16 -1.19 -10.80
CA ILE A 177 -32.82 -1.10 -10.21
C ILE A 177 -32.08 -2.42 -10.42
N MET A 178 -32.69 -3.55 -10.04
CA MET A 178 -32.05 -4.86 -10.13
C MET A 178 -31.79 -5.29 -11.58
N ARG A 179 -32.66 -4.91 -12.54
CA ARG A 179 -32.38 -5.12 -13.97
C ARG A 179 -31.12 -4.39 -14.43
N THR A 180 -30.90 -3.18 -13.93
CA THR A 180 -29.69 -2.39 -14.23
C THR A 180 -28.48 -3.02 -13.56
N ALA A 181 -28.59 -3.39 -12.29
CA ALA A 181 -27.55 -4.07 -11.54
C ALA A 181 -27.10 -5.38 -12.21
N SER A 182 -28.03 -6.22 -12.69
CA SER A 182 -27.69 -7.46 -13.41
C SER A 182 -26.89 -7.20 -14.68
N LYS A 183 -27.17 -6.09 -15.39
CA LYS A 183 -26.39 -5.71 -16.58
C LYS A 183 -24.97 -5.32 -16.21
N LEU A 184 -24.79 -4.55 -15.13
CA LEU A 184 -23.48 -4.17 -14.61
C LEU A 184 -22.69 -5.41 -14.17
N LEU A 185 -23.30 -6.28 -13.35
CA LEU A 185 -22.71 -7.54 -12.91
C LEU A 185 -22.19 -8.38 -14.09
N ARG A 186 -23.05 -8.67 -15.08
CA ARG A 186 -22.67 -9.46 -16.26
C ARG A 186 -21.57 -8.83 -17.10
N ALA A 187 -21.46 -7.50 -17.12
CA ALA A 187 -20.38 -6.81 -17.81
C ALA A 187 -19.06 -6.99 -17.05
N THR A 188 -19.08 -6.84 -15.73
CA THR A 188 -17.92 -6.96 -14.85
C THR A 188 -17.43 -8.40 -14.72
N GLU A 189 -18.32 -9.40 -14.67
CA GLU A 189 -17.95 -10.82 -14.62
C GLU A 189 -17.09 -11.26 -15.81
N ARG A 190 -17.26 -10.61 -16.97
CA ARG A 190 -16.42 -10.91 -18.15
C ARG A 190 -14.97 -10.52 -17.92
N SER A 191 -14.71 -9.37 -17.28
CA SER A 191 -13.36 -8.95 -16.94
C SER A 191 -12.83 -9.68 -15.71
N GLN A 192 -13.68 -10.03 -14.75
CA GLN A 192 -13.31 -10.76 -13.54
C GLN A 192 -12.62 -12.10 -13.83
N ARG A 193 -13.05 -12.86 -14.84
CA ARG A 193 -12.40 -14.14 -15.20
C ARG A 193 -10.90 -13.99 -15.47
N TYR A 194 -10.48 -12.86 -16.02
CA TYR A 194 -9.05 -12.59 -16.24
C TYR A 194 -8.30 -12.38 -14.92
N TYR A 195 -8.92 -11.70 -13.94
CA TYR A 195 -8.35 -11.55 -12.60
C TYR A 195 -8.23 -12.91 -11.92
N GLU A 196 -9.24 -13.77 -12.01
CA GLU A 196 -9.23 -15.11 -11.41
C GLU A 196 -8.10 -15.98 -11.97
N ILE A 197 -7.85 -15.95 -13.28
CA ILE A 197 -6.72 -16.67 -13.90
C ILE A 197 -5.38 -16.16 -13.37
N LEU A 198 -5.22 -14.84 -13.25
CA LEU A 198 -3.96 -14.23 -12.78
C LEU A 198 -3.74 -14.48 -11.28
N GLU A 199 -4.80 -14.43 -10.47
CA GLU A 199 -4.78 -14.76 -9.05
C GLU A 199 -4.48 -16.25 -8.82
N GLN A 200 -5.00 -17.15 -9.67
CA GLN A 200 -4.64 -18.56 -9.62
C GLN A 200 -3.14 -18.76 -9.90
N ALA A 201 -2.60 -18.11 -10.93
CA ALA A 201 -1.19 -18.24 -11.30
C ALA A 201 -0.21 -17.83 -10.17
N ILE A 202 -0.52 -16.74 -9.44
CA ILE A 202 0.29 -16.33 -8.28
C ILE A 202 0.02 -17.21 -7.05
N SER A 203 -1.13 -17.87 -6.97
CA SER A 203 -1.42 -18.81 -5.88
C SER A 203 -0.70 -20.15 -6.08
N ASP A 204 -0.53 -20.57 -7.33
CA ASP A 204 0.17 -21.82 -7.69
C ASP A 204 1.68 -21.70 -7.42
N ASP A 205 2.27 -20.54 -7.72
CA ASP A 205 3.68 -20.25 -7.46
C ASP A 205 3.89 -18.81 -6.97
N PRO A 206 3.62 -18.54 -5.68
CA PRO A 206 3.76 -17.19 -5.12
C PRO A 206 5.22 -16.74 -5.01
N ASN A 207 6.17 -17.68 -5.10
CA ASN A 207 7.59 -17.43 -4.87
C ASN A 207 8.36 -17.14 -6.17
N SER A 208 7.75 -17.37 -7.34
CA SER A 208 8.30 -17.00 -8.63
C SER A 208 7.92 -15.57 -9.02
N PRO A 209 8.86 -14.74 -9.50
CA PRO A 209 8.57 -13.38 -9.97
C PRO A 209 7.64 -13.31 -11.20
N GLU A 210 7.69 -14.31 -12.07
CA GLU A 210 7.08 -14.28 -13.40
C GLU A 210 5.53 -14.13 -13.39
N PRO A 211 4.77 -14.91 -12.58
CA PRO A 211 3.33 -14.69 -12.42
C PRO A 211 2.95 -13.26 -11.99
N TRP A 212 3.76 -12.63 -11.13
CA TRP A 212 3.51 -11.26 -10.67
C TRP A 212 3.77 -10.23 -11.77
N ILE A 213 4.87 -10.36 -12.50
CA ILE A 213 5.19 -9.50 -13.65
C ILE A 213 4.09 -9.57 -14.70
N ARG A 214 3.63 -10.78 -15.01
CA ARG A 214 2.53 -11.00 -15.95
C ARG A 214 1.26 -10.30 -15.50
N TYR A 215 0.91 -10.45 -14.22
CA TYR A 215 -0.28 -9.81 -13.67
C TYR A 215 -0.18 -8.29 -13.75
N MET A 216 0.91 -7.69 -13.27
CA MET A 216 1.13 -6.25 -13.37
C MET A 216 1.05 -5.74 -14.81
N THR A 217 1.63 -6.50 -15.76
CA THR A 217 1.64 -6.15 -17.19
C THR A 217 0.24 -6.12 -17.77
N GLN A 218 -0.58 -7.14 -17.47
CA GLN A 218 -1.98 -7.19 -17.93
C GLN A 218 -2.78 -6.01 -17.37
N LEU A 219 -2.65 -5.71 -16.07
CA LEU A 219 -3.34 -4.57 -15.46
C LEU A 219 -2.91 -3.23 -16.08
N HIS A 220 -1.62 -3.07 -16.35
CA HIS A 220 -1.11 -1.85 -16.97
C HIS A 220 -1.58 -1.68 -18.42
N GLN A 221 -1.55 -2.75 -19.21
CA GLN A 221 -1.92 -2.75 -20.63
C GLN A 221 -3.37 -2.31 -20.85
N TYR A 222 -4.28 -2.72 -19.95
CA TYR A 222 -5.70 -2.39 -20.05
C TYR A 222 -6.12 -1.23 -19.14
N SER A 223 -5.16 -0.55 -18.50
CA SER A 223 -5.44 0.69 -17.76
C SER A 223 -5.66 1.85 -18.73
N ASN A 224 -6.64 2.71 -18.44
CA ASN A 224 -6.89 3.94 -19.19
C ASN A 224 -5.88 5.06 -18.85
N GLY A 225 -4.94 4.84 -17.93
CA GLY A 225 -3.93 5.82 -17.51
C GLY A 225 -4.46 7.02 -16.70
N GLU A 226 -5.79 7.13 -16.53
CA GLU A 226 -6.44 8.24 -15.84
C GLU A 226 -6.50 8.07 -14.32
N SER A 227 -6.33 6.83 -13.81
CA SER A 227 -6.37 6.59 -12.37
C SER A 227 -5.11 7.18 -11.70
N PRO A 228 -5.27 8.04 -10.67
CA PRO A 228 -4.13 8.50 -9.87
C PRO A 228 -3.46 7.34 -9.11
N TYR A 229 -4.12 6.19 -8.99
CA TYR A 229 -3.63 5.00 -8.31
C TYR A 229 -3.75 3.78 -9.24
N PRO A 230 -2.70 3.49 -10.03
CA PRO A 230 -2.72 2.35 -10.95
C PRO A 230 -2.90 1.03 -10.22
N ALA A 231 -3.82 0.18 -10.70
CA ALA A 231 -4.12 -1.11 -10.08
C ALA A 231 -2.90 -2.05 -10.00
N PHE A 232 -1.94 -1.94 -10.93
CA PHE A 232 -0.72 -2.76 -10.90
C PHE A 232 0.13 -2.49 -9.64
N LEU A 233 0.04 -1.31 -9.02
CA LEU A 233 0.77 -1.01 -7.79
C LEU A 233 0.30 -1.89 -6.62
N ALA A 234 -1.00 -2.17 -6.55
CA ALA A 234 -1.53 -3.06 -5.52
C ALA A 234 -0.93 -4.48 -5.66
N VAL A 235 -0.76 -4.96 -6.90
CA VAL A 235 -0.11 -6.24 -7.20
C VAL A 235 1.38 -6.19 -6.88
N PHE A 236 2.08 -5.13 -7.28
CA PHE A 236 3.49 -4.91 -6.97
C PHE A 236 3.76 -4.98 -5.47
N TYR A 237 3.05 -4.18 -4.66
CA TYR A 237 3.28 -4.18 -3.22
C TYR A 237 2.94 -5.53 -2.59
N ARG A 238 1.87 -6.20 -3.05
CA ARG A 238 1.52 -7.54 -2.57
C ARG A 238 2.61 -8.57 -2.88
N SER A 239 3.25 -8.46 -4.05
CA SER A 239 4.32 -9.37 -4.48
C SER A 239 5.54 -9.36 -3.54
N LEU A 240 5.83 -8.23 -2.89
CA LEU A 240 6.98 -8.09 -1.99
C LEU A 240 6.85 -8.88 -0.68
N PHE A 241 5.60 -9.17 -0.27
CA PHE A 241 5.26 -9.80 1.01
C PHE A 241 4.49 -11.12 0.86
N ALA A 242 4.29 -11.59 -0.37
CA ALA A 242 3.55 -12.82 -0.62
C ALA A 242 4.41 -14.08 -0.42
N GLY A 243 3.74 -15.18 -0.07
CA GLY A 243 4.40 -16.46 0.17
C GLY A 243 5.14 -16.52 1.50
N SER A 244 6.11 -17.42 1.60
CA SER A 244 6.84 -17.73 2.84
C SER A 244 8.18 -17.00 2.97
N LEU A 245 8.59 -16.24 1.95
CA LEU A 245 9.90 -15.62 1.88
C LEU A 245 9.76 -14.11 1.69
N CYS A 246 10.51 -13.33 2.46
CA CYS A 246 10.66 -11.89 2.19
C CYS A 246 11.39 -11.70 0.86
N LYS A 247 10.75 -11.01 -0.09
CA LYS A 247 11.31 -10.81 -1.45
C LYS A 247 12.15 -9.55 -1.57
N MET A 248 12.14 -8.72 -0.54
CA MET A 248 12.93 -7.52 -0.46
C MET A 248 14.40 -7.89 -0.24
N GLY A 249 15.27 -7.47 -1.16
CA GLY A 249 16.70 -7.81 -1.15
C GLY A 249 17.04 -9.11 -1.88
N ASP A 250 16.05 -9.86 -2.39
CA ASP A 250 16.28 -11.04 -3.22
C ASP A 250 16.57 -10.63 -4.67
N SER A 251 17.78 -10.93 -5.15
CA SER A 251 18.20 -10.59 -6.51
C SER A 251 17.27 -11.10 -7.62
N GLN A 252 16.55 -12.22 -7.40
CA GLN A 252 15.61 -12.77 -8.37
C GLN A 252 14.39 -11.86 -8.59
N TRP A 253 14.11 -10.97 -7.64
CA TRP A 253 12.92 -10.12 -7.66
C TRP A 253 13.17 -8.75 -8.26
N THR A 254 14.41 -8.42 -8.64
CA THR A 254 14.78 -7.11 -9.18
C THR A 254 13.96 -6.73 -10.42
N ASP A 255 13.61 -7.71 -11.27
CA ASP A 255 12.78 -7.48 -12.46
C ASP A 255 11.36 -6.99 -12.13
N VAL A 256 10.77 -7.45 -11.02
CA VAL A 256 9.44 -6.97 -10.56
C VAL A 256 9.50 -5.48 -10.23
N TRP A 257 10.58 -5.03 -9.58
CA TRP A 257 10.80 -3.62 -9.27
C TRP A 257 11.00 -2.78 -10.53
N LEU A 258 11.81 -3.28 -11.47
CA LEU A 258 12.08 -2.59 -12.73
C LEU A 258 10.82 -2.43 -13.58
N VAL A 259 9.98 -3.47 -13.66
CA VAL A 259 8.69 -3.41 -14.36
C VAL A 259 7.77 -2.35 -13.74
N ALA A 260 7.66 -2.32 -12.40
CA ALA A 260 6.86 -1.29 -11.71
C ALA A 260 7.36 0.13 -12.03
N LEU A 261 8.68 0.36 -11.94
CA LEU A 261 9.30 1.66 -12.23
C LEU A 261 9.15 2.06 -13.69
N GLN A 262 9.26 1.11 -14.62
CA GLN A 262 9.04 1.35 -16.05
C GLN A 262 7.59 1.80 -16.31
N PHE A 263 6.61 1.17 -15.66
CA PHE A 263 5.20 1.55 -15.83
C PHE A 263 4.92 2.95 -15.32
N LEU A 264 5.54 3.35 -14.20
CA LEU A 264 5.46 4.71 -13.64
C LEU A 264 6.24 5.76 -14.43
N SER A 265 7.14 5.34 -15.34
CA SER A 265 7.96 6.25 -16.14
C SER A 265 7.28 6.72 -17.43
N LYS A 266 6.08 6.23 -17.73
CA LYS A 266 5.38 6.61 -18.97
C LYS A 266 4.97 8.10 -18.92
N PRO A 267 5.25 8.90 -19.97
CA PRO A 267 5.02 10.36 -19.97
C PRO A 267 3.57 10.80 -19.72
N GLN A 268 2.62 9.90 -19.92
CA GLN A 268 1.19 10.13 -19.79
C GLN A 268 0.70 10.02 -18.32
N MET A 269 1.59 9.71 -17.37
CA MET A 269 1.25 9.39 -16.00
C MET A 269 1.86 10.41 -15.01
N HIS A 270 1.01 11.07 -14.22
CA HIS A 270 1.42 11.98 -13.14
C HIS A 270 1.77 11.22 -11.85
N HIS A 271 2.74 10.29 -11.90
CA HIS A 271 3.14 9.45 -10.75
C HIS A 271 4.57 9.71 -10.27
N SER A 272 5.05 10.95 -10.38
CA SER A 272 6.43 11.32 -10.02
C SER A 272 6.76 11.00 -8.57
N LEU A 273 5.81 11.23 -7.65
CA LEU A 273 5.98 10.96 -6.22
C LEU A 273 6.08 9.45 -5.94
N GLU A 274 5.16 8.65 -6.47
CA GLU A 274 5.17 7.20 -6.33
C GLU A 274 6.43 6.58 -6.92
N ARG A 275 6.86 7.06 -8.10
CA ARG A 275 8.09 6.61 -8.74
C ARG A 275 9.30 6.90 -7.87
N LYS A 276 9.42 8.12 -7.35
CA LYS A 276 10.52 8.51 -6.46
C LYS A 276 10.54 7.65 -5.19
N ARG A 277 9.38 7.40 -4.59
CA ARG A 277 9.26 6.54 -3.41
C ARG A 277 9.73 5.12 -3.72
N ILE A 278 9.19 4.48 -4.75
CA ILE A 278 9.56 3.10 -5.12
C ILE A 278 11.03 3.01 -5.50
N ALA A 279 11.58 3.99 -6.23
CA ALA A 279 13.01 4.00 -6.58
C ALA A 279 13.91 4.16 -5.35
N THR A 280 13.47 4.94 -4.35
CA THR A 280 14.17 5.07 -3.06
C THR A 280 14.18 3.75 -2.32
N SER A 281 13.02 3.09 -2.19
CA SER A 281 12.94 1.76 -1.56
C SER A 281 13.73 0.70 -2.35
N PHE A 282 13.82 0.82 -3.68
CA PHE A 282 14.61 -0.07 -4.52
C PHE A 282 16.12 0.04 -4.22
N VAL A 283 16.64 1.26 -4.03
CA VAL A 283 18.02 1.46 -3.59
C VAL A 283 18.26 0.87 -2.20
N LYS A 284 17.32 1.05 -1.26
CA LYS A 284 17.42 0.45 0.09
C LYS A 284 17.47 -1.08 0.04
N CYS A 285 16.65 -1.70 -0.80
CA CYS A 285 16.62 -3.15 -0.98
C CYS A 285 17.89 -3.68 -1.67
N TYR A 286 18.43 -2.94 -2.65
CA TYR A 286 19.53 -3.40 -3.50
C TYR A 286 20.67 -2.36 -3.59
N PRO A 287 21.33 -2.03 -2.47
CA PRO A 287 22.33 -0.95 -2.43
C PRO A 287 23.60 -1.26 -3.23
N LYS A 288 23.79 -2.51 -3.65
CA LYS A 288 24.90 -2.94 -4.52
C LYS A 288 24.52 -3.02 -5.99
N PHE A 289 23.27 -2.72 -6.35
CA PHE A 289 22.77 -2.84 -7.72
C PHE A 289 22.76 -1.47 -8.41
N PRO A 290 23.70 -1.18 -9.33
CA PRO A 290 23.85 0.16 -9.92
C PRO A 290 22.60 0.66 -10.63
N ARG A 291 21.80 -0.26 -11.19
CA ARG A 291 20.54 0.08 -11.84
C ARG A 291 19.53 0.71 -10.89
N ALA A 292 19.52 0.34 -9.61
CA ALA A 292 18.62 0.95 -8.61
C ALA A 292 18.88 2.46 -8.46
N TYR A 293 20.16 2.85 -8.39
CA TYR A 293 20.56 4.26 -8.36
C TYR A 293 20.25 4.99 -9.67
N SER A 294 20.35 4.30 -10.81
CA SER A 294 19.98 4.87 -12.10
C SER A 294 18.48 5.21 -12.16
N GLU A 295 17.62 4.29 -11.72
CA GLU A 295 16.17 4.53 -11.67
C GLU A 295 15.81 5.68 -10.71
N LEU A 296 16.49 5.74 -9.56
CA LEU A 296 16.29 6.82 -8.61
C LEU A 296 16.72 8.16 -9.21
N ALA A 297 17.89 8.25 -9.83
CA ALA A 297 18.35 9.47 -10.49
C ALA A 297 17.35 9.95 -11.55
N CYS A 298 16.78 9.02 -12.34
CA CYS A 298 15.76 9.36 -13.33
C CYS A 298 14.41 9.78 -12.73
N SER A 299 14.15 9.51 -11.45
CA SER A 299 12.92 9.91 -10.75
C SER A 299 13.01 11.30 -10.09
N LEU A 300 14.22 11.86 -9.98
CA LEU A 300 14.44 13.18 -9.41
C LEU A 300 14.17 14.27 -10.44
N SER A 301 13.55 15.36 -10.01
CA SER A 301 13.10 16.44 -10.88
C SER A 301 13.85 17.75 -10.65
N THR A 302 14.67 17.84 -9.59
CA THR A 302 15.42 19.07 -9.24
C THR A 302 16.92 18.82 -9.09
N GLU A 303 17.74 19.81 -9.46
CA GLU A 303 19.22 19.74 -9.31
C GLU A 303 19.64 19.53 -7.85
N LYS A 304 18.88 20.09 -6.88
CA LYS A 304 19.14 19.92 -5.44
C LYS A 304 19.01 18.46 -5.01
N GLU A 305 18.02 17.74 -5.54
CA GLU A 305 17.86 16.31 -5.26
C GLU A 305 18.99 15.51 -5.91
N VAL A 306 19.38 15.84 -7.15
CA VAL A 306 20.46 15.14 -7.87
C VAL A 306 21.81 15.30 -7.16
N HIS A 307 22.08 16.49 -6.61
CA HIS A 307 23.31 16.77 -5.86
C HIS A 307 23.41 15.96 -4.56
N SER A 308 22.27 15.65 -3.90
CA SER A 308 22.27 14.78 -2.72
C SER A 308 22.71 13.36 -3.05
N LEU A 309 22.32 12.80 -4.21
CA LEU A 309 22.71 11.45 -4.64
C LEU A 309 24.18 11.32 -5.04
N ARG A 310 24.77 12.36 -5.65
CA ARG A 310 26.15 12.32 -6.16
C ARG A 310 27.21 12.08 -5.08
N ASN A 311 26.91 12.38 -3.83
CA ASN A 311 27.85 12.19 -2.72
C ASN A 311 27.88 10.73 -2.20
N HIS A 312 27.06 9.84 -2.78
CA HIS A 312 26.81 8.49 -2.25
C HIS A 312 27.04 7.34 -3.26
N VAL A 313 27.44 7.64 -4.50
CA VAL A 313 27.86 6.66 -5.54
C VAL A 313 29.38 6.65 -5.62
#